data_AF-A0A7S2XY78-F1
#
_entry.id   AF-A0A7S2XY78-F1
#
_cell.length_a   1.000
_cell.length_b   1.000
_cell.length_c   1.000
_cell.angle_alpha   90.00
_cell.angle_beta   90.00
_cell.angle_gamma   90.00
#
_symmetry.space_group_name_H-M   'P 1'
#
loop_
_entity.id
_entity.type
_entity.pdbx_description
1 polymer ?
#
loop_
_entity_poly.entity_id
_entity_poly.type
_entity_poly.pdbx_seq_one_letter_code
_entity_poly.pdbx_strand_id
1 'polypeptide(L)'
;ECYKARFAEEAQATFLAACEVAARHNSEVAQHMAKAQDDLDPLKVLLLFKEVTDEDAELLWTSPQHSRPEDLIISELLVPPVSIRPSVAMDVGGGSNEDDLTVKLQEIIDVNNALEMALSKGASMKMIMENWDFLQVQVATFINGDPPGLPKPVGHKPIRGLCQ
;
A
#
# COMPACT_ATOMS: atom_id res chain seq x y z
N GLU A 1 -13.57 -4.71 -13.98
CA GLU A 1 -12.54 -4.75 -15.05
C GLU A 1 -11.76 -3.44 -15.25
N CYS A 2 -12.00 -2.37 -14.49
CA CYS A 2 -11.52 -1.04 -14.88
C CYS A 2 -10.68 -0.40 -13.78
N TYR A 3 -9.41 -0.81 -13.63
CA TYR A 3 -8.31 0.00 -13.07
C TYR A 3 -7.03 -0.84 -13.21
N LYS A 4 -6.56 -0.99 -14.45
CA LYS A 4 -5.20 -1.50 -14.71
C LYS A 4 -4.30 -0.28 -14.80
N ALA A 5 -3.18 -0.28 -14.07
CA ALA A 5 -2.23 0.84 -13.98
C ALA A 5 -1.87 1.49 -15.35
N ARG A 6 -1.85 0.68 -16.42
CA ARG A 6 -1.61 1.15 -17.80
C ARG A 6 -2.61 2.20 -18.30
N PHE A 7 -3.88 2.15 -17.86
CA PHE A 7 -4.87 3.16 -18.25
C PHE A 7 -4.75 4.45 -17.42
N ALA A 8 -4.08 4.41 -16.27
CA ALA A 8 -3.92 5.57 -15.40
C ALA A 8 -2.91 6.57 -16.00
N GLU A 9 -1.78 6.09 -16.52
CA GLU A 9 -0.77 6.95 -17.17
C GLU A 9 -1.34 7.63 -18.43
N GLU A 10 -2.07 6.89 -19.25
CA GLU A 10 -2.70 7.43 -20.46
C GLU A 10 -3.82 8.45 -20.14
N ALA A 11 -4.62 8.17 -19.11
CA ALA A 11 -5.62 9.10 -18.61
C ALA A 11 -4.99 10.38 -18.04
N GLN A 12 -3.90 10.24 -17.28
CA GLN A 12 -3.16 11.38 -16.72
C GLN A 12 -2.56 12.26 -17.83
N ALA A 13 -1.94 11.65 -18.83
CA ALA A 13 -1.40 12.37 -19.98
C ALA A 13 -2.49 13.13 -20.74
N THR A 14 -3.66 12.49 -20.93
CA THR A 14 -4.82 13.11 -21.57
C THR A 14 -5.35 14.29 -20.75
N PHE A 15 -5.42 14.15 -19.43
CA PHE A 15 -5.86 15.21 -18.52
C PHE A 15 -4.91 16.42 -18.55
N LEU A 16 -3.60 16.18 -18.44
CA LEU A 16 -2.60 17.25 -18.49
C LEU A 16 -2.64 17.99 -19.84
N ALA A 17 -2.79 17.28 -20.95
CA ALA A 17 -2.96 17.88 -22.27
C ALA A 17 -4.22 18.77 -22.36
N ALA A 18 -5.34 18.34 -21.78
CA ALA A 18 -6.56 19.15 -21.70
C ALA A 18 -6.36 20.43 -20.87
N CYS A 19 -5.65 20.32 -19.74
CA CYS A 19 -5.33 21.45 -18.88
C CYS A 19 -4.38 22.45 -19.58
N GLU A 20 -3.44 22.00 -20.40
CA GLU A 20 -2.60 22.89 -21.22
C GLU A 20 -3.42 23.71 -22.23
N VAL A 21 -4.44 23.10 -22.87
CA VAL A 21 -5.34 23.81 -23.79
C VAL A 21 -6.13 24.90 -23.05
N ALA A 22 -6.58 24.62 -21.82
CA ALA A 22 -7.26 25.60 -20.98
C ALA A 22 -6.33 26.75 -20.56
N ALA A 23 -5.07 26.45 -20.20
CA ALA A 23 -4.07 27.44 -19.81
C ALA A 23 -3.71 28.43 -20.93
N ARG A 24 -3.83 28.03 -22.21
CA ARG A 24 -3.66 28.95 -23.36
C ARG A 24 -4.73 30.03 -23.44
N HIS A 25 -5.93 29.75 -22.92
CA HIS A 25 -7.08 30.66 -22.99
C HIS A 25 -7.31 31.42 -21.69
N ASN A 26 -6.78 30.94 -20.56
CA ASN A 26 -6.83 31.63 -19.27
C ASN A 26 -5.49 31.50 -18.53
N SER A 27 -4.79 32.63 -18.38
CA SER A 27 -3.50 32.70 -17.68
C SER A 27 -3.56 32.39 -16.19
N GLU A 28 -4.73 32.50 -15.55
CA GLU A 28 -4.92 32.14 -14.14
C GLU A 28 -4.86 30.62 -13.93
N VAL A 29 -5.33 29.85 -14.92
CA VAL A 29 -5.32 28.37 -14.86
C VAL A 29 -3.88 27.84 -14.77
N ALA A 30 -2.94 28.48 -15.48
CA ALA A 30 -1.53 28.12 -15.45
C ALA A 30 -0.94 28.13 -14.01
N GLN A 31 -1.41 29.04 -13.15
CA GLN A 31 -0.95 29.16 -11.76
C GLN A 31 -1.45 28.03 -10.86
N HIS A 32 -2.53 27.34 -11.28
CA HIS A 32 -3.17 26.28 -10.50
C HIS A 32 -2.94 24.88 -11.07
N MET A 33 -2.25 24.76 -12.21
CA MET A 33 -1.92 23.46 -12.85
C MET A 33 -1.27 22.47 -11.89
N ALA A 34 -0.33 22.95 -11.06
CA ALA A 34 0.38 22.12 -10.09
C ALA A 34 -0.51 21.59 -8.94
N LYS A 35 -1.71 22.15 -8.78
CA LYS A 35 -2.72 21.72 -7.79
C LYS A 35 -3.91 21.02 -8.44
N ALA A 36 -3.89 20.82 -9.76
CA ALA A 36 -4.98 20.21 -10.49
C ALA A 36 -5.11 18.70 -10.20
N GLN A 37 -4.02 18.08 -9.77
CA GLN A 37 -3.97 16.70 -9.29
C GLN A 37 -3.45 16.70 -7.84
N ASP A 38 -4.08 15.88 -7.02
CA ASP A 38 -3.72 15.67 -5.63
C ASP A 38 -3.59 14.17 -5.41
N ASP A 39 -2.37 13.72 -5.11
CA ASP A 39 -2.12 12.32 -4.83
C ASP A 39 -2.55 12.02 -3.39
N LEU A 40 -3.45 11.04 -3.24
CA LEU A 40 -3.99 10.66 -1.94
C LEU A 40 -3.08 9.64 -1.27
N ASP A 41 -2.34 10.07 -0.25
CA ASP A 41 -1.57 9.19 0.60
C ASP A 41 -2.46 8.42 1.60
N PRO A 42 -2.07 7.22 2.06
CA PRO A 42 -2.88 6.43 2.99
C PRO A 42 -3.23 7.17 4.28
N LEU A 43 -2.35 8.07 4.77
CA LEU A 43 -2.60 8.85 5.98
C LEU A 43 -3.69 9.90 5.75
N LYS A 44 -3.67 10.60 4.61
CA LYS A 44 -4.70 11.55 4.20
C LYS A 44 -6.04 10.85 3.97
N VAL A 45 -6.05 9.70 3.32
CA VAL A 45 -7.26 8.88 3.15
C VAL A 45 -7.81 8.45 4.51
N LEU A 46 -6.96 8.00 5.42
CA LEU A 46 -7.37 7.63 6.79
C LEU A 46 -8.02 8.80 7.52
N LEU A 47 -7.45 10.01 7.42
CA LEU A 47 -8.05 11.21 8.02
C LEU A 47 -9.42 11.53 7.40
N LEU A 48 -9.54 11.45 6.07
CA LEU A 48 -10.83 11.64 5.40
C LEU A 48 -11.88 10.61 5.83
N PHE A 49 -11.48 9.34 6.00
CA PHE A 49 -12.40 8.28 6.44
C PHE A 49 -12.83 8.47 7.89
N LYS A 50 -11.97 9.00 8.77
CA LYS A 50 -12.33 9.32 10.16
C LYS A 50 -13.36 10.44 10.29
N GLU A 51 -13.44 11.34 9.31
CA GLU A 51 -14.43 12.42 9.30
C GLU A 51 -15.82 11.94 8.85
N VAL A 52 -15.96 10.69 8.38
CA VAL A 52 -17.26 10.12 7.98
C VAL A 52 -18.12 9.89 9.22
N THR A 53 -19.34 10.44 9.21
CA THR A 53 -20.31 10.30 10.30
C THR A 53 -20.92 8.89 10.32
N ASP A 54 -21.52 8.49 11.44
CA ASP A 54 -22.19 7.19 11.55
C ASP A 54 -23.37 7.09 10.57
N GLU A 55 -24.08 8.19 10.36
CA GLU A 55 -25.18 8.29 9.41
C GLU A 55 -24.71 8.11 7.96
N ASP A 56 -23.57 8.72 7.60
CA ASP A 56 -22.99 8.59 6.26
C ASP A 56 -22.37 7.21 6.03
N ALA A 57 -21.83 6.57 7.07
CA ALA A 57 -21.27 5.23 7.00
C ALA A 57 -22.32 4.19 6.56
N GLU A 58 -23.56 4.30 7.04
CA GLU A 58 -24.66 3.41 6.59
C GLU A 58 -24.97 3.58 5.10
N LEU A 59 -24.87 4.81 4.57
CA LEU A 59 -25.06 5.10 3.14
C LEU A 59 -23.95 4.49 2.27
N LEU A 60 -22.74 4.33 2.82
CA LEU A 60 -21.60 3.67 2.18
C LEU A 60 -21.64 2.13 2.31
N TRP A 61 -22.76 1.56 2.79
CA TRP A 61 -22.91 0.14 3.10
C TRP A 61 -21.90 -0.38 4.12
N THR A 62 -21.48 0.47 5.06
CA THR A 62 -20.61 0.10 6.18
C THR A 62 -21.38 0.09 7.50
N SER A 63 -21.00 -0.78 8.44
CA SER A 63 -21.58 -0.78 9.80
C SER A 63 -20.72 0.08 10.72
N PRO A 64 -21.26 1.16 11.33
CA PRO A 64 -20.52 2.02 12.25
C PRO A 64 -19.91 1.27 13.45
N GLN A 65 -20.50 0.14 13.84
CA GLN A 65 -20.06 -0.63 15.01
C GLN A 65 -18.99 -1.69 14.70
N HIS A 66 -18.82 -2.10 13.44
CA HIS A 66 -17.98 -3.27 13.10
C HIS A 66 -17.03 -3.06 11.93
N SER A 67 -17.32 -2.13 11.02
CA SER A 67 -16.62 -2.06 9.75
C SER A 67 -16.62 -0.63 9.22
N ARG A 68 -16.06 0.32 9.96
CA ARG A 68 -16.03 1.71 9.51
C ARG A 68 -15.06 1.86 8.33
N PRO A 69 -15.23 2.88 7.46
CA PRO A 69 -14.34 3.07 6.31
C PRO A 69 -12.86 3.15 6.69
N GLU A 70 -12.51 3.75 7.83
CA GLU A 70 -11.12 3.83 8.31
C GLU A 70 -10.48 2.46 8.58
N ASP A 71 -11.28 1.44 8.90
CA ASP A 71 -10.80 0.08 9.17
C ASP A 71 -10.29 -0.62 7.89
N LEU A 72 -10.56 -0.04 6.71
CA LEU A 72 -10.01 -0.51 5.44
C LEU A 72 -8.51 -0.19 5.31
N ILE A 73 -7.99 0.77 6.08
CA ILE A 73 -6.57 1.13 6.10
C ILE A 73 -5.89 0.37 7.23
N ILE A 74 -4.95 -0.50 6.87
CA ILE A 74 -4.23 -1.33 7.83
C ILE A 74 -3.21 -0.48 8.59
N SER A 75 -3.51 -0.14 9.84
CA SER A 75 -2.56 0.48 10.78
C SER A 75 -1.81 -0.55 11.63
N GLU A 76 -2.43 -1.71 11.86
CA GLU A 76 -1.90 -2.80 12.66
C GLU A 76 -2.04 -4.11 11.89
N LEU A 77 -0.92 -4.81 11.67
CA LEU A 77 -0.92 -6.08 10.94
C LEU A 77 -1.07 -7.26 11.91
N LEU A 78 -2.12 -8.03 11.74
CA LEU A 78 -2.35 -9.24 12.55
C LEU A 78 -1.35 -10.34 12.17
N VAL A 79 -0.68 -10.90 13.17
CA VAL A 79 0.27 -11.99 12.99
C VAL A 79 -0.43 -13.34 13.20
N PRO A 80 -0.49 -14.22 12.18
CA PRO A 80 -1.12 -15.53 12.33
C PRO A 80 -0.36 -16.44 13.32
N PRO A 81 -1.06 -17.32 14.05
CA PRO A 81 -0.44 -18.28 14.97
C PRO A 81 0.40 -19.33 14.23
N VAL A 82 1.31 -19.99 14.96
CA VAL A 82 2.26 -20.99 14.41
C VAL A 82 1.57 -22.13 13.65
N SER A 83 0.34 -22.49 14.01
CA SER A 83 -0.44 -23.51 13.29
C SER A 83 -0.74 -23.14 11.83
N ILE A 84 -0.75 -21.86 11.48
CA ILE A 84 -0.98 -21.35 10.12
C ILE A 84 0.36 -21.09 9.40
N ARG A 85 1.44 -20.89 10.15
CA ARG A 85 2.81 -20.66 9.65
C ARG A 85 3.79 -21.72 10.21
N PRO A 86 3.64 -23.00 9.84
CA PRO A 86 4.39 -24.08 10.45
C PRO A 86 5.89 -24.00 10.13
N SER A 87 6.72 -24.43 11.07
CA SER A 87 8.16 -24.58 10.87
C SER A 87 8.50 -26.07 10.82
N VAL A 88 9.32 -26.48 9.83
CA VAL A 88 9.76 -27.87 9.67
C VAL A 88 11.24 -27.98 10.01
N ALA A 89 11.56 -28.67 11.11
CA ALA A 89 12.95 -28.96 11.44
C ALA A 89 13.58 -29.88 10.39
N MET A 90 14.81 -29.58 9.98
CA MET A 90 15.57 -30.44 9.08
C MET A 90 16.44 -31.42 9.88
N ASP A 91 16.26 -32.72 9.64
CA ASP A 91 16.98 -33.79 10.33
C ASP A 91 18.51 -33.74 10.12
N VAL A 92 18.98 -33.10 9.04
CA VAL A 92 20.39 -32.99 8.70
C VAL A 92 20.79 -31.51 8.66
N GLY A 93 21.66 -31.08 9.57
CA GLY A 93 22.26 -29.75 9.56
C GLY A 93 21.72 -28.74 10.58
N GLY A 94 20.76 -29.13 11.44
CA GLY A 94 20.34 -28.32 12.59
C GLY A 94 19.57 -27.03 12.26
N GLY A 95 19.08 -26.88 11.03
CA GLY A 95 18.25 -25.75 10.60
C GLY A 95 16.76 -26.08 10.58
N SER A 96 15.92 -25.06 10.49
CA SER A 96 14.49 -25.17 10.18
C SER A 96 14.18 -24.60 8.81
N ASN A 97 13.19 -25.19 8.14
CA ASN A 97 12.55 -24.62 6.96
C ASN A 97 11.25 -23.94 7.42
N GLU A 98 11.29 -22.62 7.45
CA GLU A 98 10.17 -21.77 7.87
C GLU A 98 9.13 -21.62 6.75
N ASP A 99 7.87 -21.44 7.12
CA ASP A 99 6.81 -21.10 6.17
C ASP A 99 7.05 -19.74 5.50
N ASP A 100 6.61 -19.59 4.25
CA ASP A 100 6.70 -18.37 3.46
C ASP A 100 6.12 -17.15 4.20
N LEU A 101 5.02 -17.33 4.96
CA LEU A 101 4.43 -16.26 5.76
C LEU A 101 5.37 -15.78 6.86
N THR A 102 6.12 -16.69 7.49
CA THR A 102 7.11 -16.32 8.52
C THR A 102 8.25 -15.52 7.93
N VAL A 103 8.78 -15.95 6.77
CA VAL A 103 9.83 -15.20 6.04
C VAL A 103 9.31 -13.82 5.67
N LYS A 104 8.07 -13.73 5.16
CA LYS A 104 7.48 -12.45 4.74
C LYS A 104 7.23 -11.49 5.90
N LEU A 105 6.78 -12.01 7.04
CA LEU A 105 6.60 -11.22 8.25
C LEU A 105 7.94 -10.64 8.75
N GLN A 106 9.02 -11.42 8.67
CA GLN A 106 10.36 -10.92 9.02
C GLN A 106 10.77 -9.75 8.12
N GLU A 107 10.59 -9.88 6.80
CA GLU A 107 10.87 -8.79 5.85
C GLU A 107 10.06 -7.52 6.17
N ILE A 108 8.77 -7.66 6.50
CA ILE A 108 7.90 -6.53 6.87
C ILE A 108 8.43 -5.83 8.13
N ILE A 109 8.82 -6.59 9.16
CA ILE A 109 9.36 -6.05 10.41
C ILE A 109 10.67 -5.30 10.13
N ASP A 110 11.56 -5.86 9.32
CA ASP A 110 12.85 -5.24 9.01
C ASP A 110 12.67 -3.90 8.29
N VAL A 111 11.77 -3.84 7.31
CA VAL A 111 11.45 -2.58 6.58
C VAL A 111 10.80 -1.57 7.51
N ASN A 112 9.87 -1.99 8.38
CA ASN A 112 9.20 -1.10 9.32
C ASN A 112 10.19 -0.48 10.31
N ASN A 113 11.11 -1.29 10.87
CA ASN A 113 12.16 -0.81 11.76
C ASN A 113 13.13 0.12 11.02
N ALA A 114 13.47 -0.17 9.77
CA ALA A 114 14.30 0.70 8.94
C ALA A 114 13.64 2.06 8.70
N LEU A 115 12.33 2.08 8.45
CA LEU A 115 11.54 3.30 8.28
C LEU A 115 11.49 4.13 9.58
N GLU A 116 11.27 3.49 10.74
CA GLU A 116 11.31 4.17 12.04
C GLU A 116 12.69 4.77 12.34
N MET A 117 13.76 4.04 12.01
CA MET A 117 15.12 4.56 12.12
C MET A 117 15.38 5.72 11.15
N ALA A 118 14.86 5.67 9.93
CA ALA A 118 15.00 6.74 8.96
C ALA A 118 14.30 8.02 9.44
N LEU A 119 13.11 7.89 10.00
CA LEU A 119 12.33 8.99 10.60
C LEU A 119 13.08 9.62 11.79
N SER A 120 13.54 8.81 12.73
CA SER A 120 14.24 9.30 13.94
C SER A 120 15.58 9.97 13.62
N LYS A 121 16.28 9.54 12.56
CA LYS A 121 17.54 10.13 12.10
C LYS A 121 17.36 11.35 11.20
N GLY A 122 16.12 11.75 10.90
CA GLY A 122 15.84 12.89 10.04
C GLY A 122 16.27 12.66 8.58
N ALA A 123 16.04 11.45 8.05
CA ALA A 123 16.26 11.17 6.65
C ALA A 123 15.42 12.11 5.74
N SER A 124 15.81 12.21 4.47
CA SER A 124 15.08 13.05 3.52
C SER A 124 13.65 12.53 3.32
N MET A 125 12.69 13.44 3.11
CA MET A 125 11.30 13.07 2.88
C MET A 125 11.15 12.10 1.70
N LYS A 126 11.93 12.30 0.63
CA LYS A 126 11.95 11.39 -0.52
C LYS A 126 12.27 9.95 -0.10
N MET A 127 13.32 9.77 0.72
CA MET A 127 13.72 8.45 1.20
C MET A 127 12.63 7.82 2.08
N ILE A 128 12.00 8.61 2.95
CA ILE A 128 10.90 8.16 3.82
C ILE A 128 9.74 7.66 2.95
N MET A 129 9.32 8.43 1.94
CA MET A 129 8.24 8.06 1.04
C MET A 129 8.56 6.78 0.25
N GLU A 130 9.78 6.64 -0.27
CA GLU A 130 10.21 5.43 -0.98
C GLU A 130 10.19 4.18 -0.06
N ASN A 131 10.63 4.30 1.19
CA ASN A 131 10.57 3.21 2.16
C ASN A 131 9.13 2.90 2.58
N TRP A 132 8.30 3.92 2.70
CA TRP A 132 6.87 3.79 2.99
C TRP A 132 6.14 3.03 1.86
N ASP A 133 6.38 3.37 0.60
CA ASP A 133 5.84 2.65 -0.56
C ASP A 133 6.35 1.21 -0.61
N PHE A 134 7.63 1.01 -0.29
CA PHE A 134 8.18 -0.34 -0.22
C PHE A 134 7.51 -1.18 0.86
N LEU A 135 7.23 -0.62 2.05
CA LEU A 135 6.48 -1.30 3.11
C LEU A 135 5.08 -1.70 2.65
N GLN A 136 4.37 -0.81 1.94
CA GLN A 136 3.05 -1.13 1.37
C GLN A 136 3.11 -2.34 0.42
N VAL A 137 4.14 -2.43 -0.42
CA VAL A 137 4.35 -3.59 -1.31
C VAL A 137 4.59 -4.88 -0.52
N GLN A 138 5.36 -4.82 0.58
CA GLN A 138 5.61 -6.00 1.42
C GLN A 138 4.31 -6.51 2.05
N VAL A 139 3.51 -5.61 2.63
CA VAL A 139 2.22 -5.94 3.26
C VAL A 139 1.21 -6.45 2.22
N ALA A 140 1.12 -5.82 1.05
CA ALA A 140 0.24 -6.27 -0.03
C ALA A 140 0.59 -7.69 -0.49
N THR A 141 1.88 -7.99 -0.64
CA THR A 141 2.38 -9.32 -1.03
C THR A 141 2.15 -10.36 0.05
N PHE A 142 2.19 -9.97 1.34
CA PHE A 142 1.85 -10.85 2.45
C PHE A 142 0.39 -11.28 2.43
N ILE A 143 -0.53 -10.37 2.13
CA ILE A 143 -1.97 -10.69 2.03
C ILE A 143 -2.24 -11.53 0.78
N ASN A 144 -1.75 -11.08 -0.37
CA ASN A 144 -1.89 -11.75 -1.65
C ASN A 144 -0.53 -11.86 -2.33
N GLY A 145 -0.02 -13.09 -2.50
CA GLY A 145 1.31 -13.35 -3.07
C GLY A 145 1.47 -12.93 -4.54
N ASP A 146 0.36 -12.66 -5.25
CA ASP A 146 0.36 -12.15 -6.62
C ASP A 146 -0.58 -10.94 -6.79
N PRO A 147 -0.23 -9.78 -6.21
CA PRO A 147 -1.04 -8.59 -6.31
C PRO A 147 -0.94 -7.98 -7.73
N PRO A 148 -2.07 -7.60 -8.36
CA PRO A 148 -2.05 -7.05 -9.70
C PRO A 148 -1.32 -5.70 -9.74
N GLY A 149 -0.50 -5.48 -10.76
CA GLY A 149 0.18 -4.20 -10.99
C GLY A 149 1.56 -4.07 -10.33
N LEU A 150 1.97 -5.04 -9.50
CA LEU A 150 3.34 -5.09 -8.98
C LEU A 150 4.27 -5.92 -9.86
N PRO A 151 5.53 -5.49 -10.06
CA PRO A 151 6.50 -6.26 -10.84
C PRO A 151 6.86 -7.54 -10.08
N LYS A 152 6.71 -8.69 -10.76
CA LYS A 152 7.07 -9.98 -10.17
C LYS A 152 8.60 -10.10 -10.09
N PRO A 153 9.17 -10.48 -8.94
CA PRO A 153 10.60 -10.75 -8.85
C PRO A 153 10.96 -11.91 -9.78
N VAL A 154 11.85 -11.65 -10.74
CA VAL A 154 12.26 -12.63 -11.76
C VAL A 154 13.17 -13.67 -11.12
N GLY A 155 12.78 -14.95 -11.18
CA GLY A 155 13.61 -16.06 -10.71
C GLY A 155 13.50 -16.37 -9.21
N HIS A 156 12.55 -15.77 -8.48
CA HIS A 156 12.20 -16.20 -7.13
C HIS A 156 10.96 -17.08 -7.14
N LYS A 157 10.90 -18.05 -6.23
CA LYS A 157 9.69 -18.85 -6.06
C LYS A 157 8.53 -17.91 -5.70
N PRO A 158 7.33 -18.11 -6.26
CA PRO A 158 6.15 -17.38 -5.84
C PRO A 158 5.96 -17.57 -4.34
N ILE A 159 5.92 -16.47 -3.59
CA ILE A 159 5.63 -16.49 -2.16
C ILE A 159 4.14 -16.73 -2.02
N ARG A 160 3.75 -17.68 -1.17
CA ARG A 160 2.34 -17.88 -0.82
C ARG A 160 1.87 -16.74 0.09
N GLY A 161 0.83 -16.01 -0.35
CA GLY A 161 0.16 -15.02 0.49
C GLY A 161 -0.87 -15.66 1.43
N LEU A 162 -1.35 -14.90 2.41
CA LEU A 162 -2.35 -15.36 3.39
C LEU A 162 -3.67 -15.82 2.75
N CYS A 163 -4.07 -15.19 1.64
CA CYS A 163 -5.31 -15.50 0.92
C CYS A 163 -5.17 -16.62 -0.14
N GLN A 164 -4.01 -17.30 -0.23
CA GLN A 164 -3.72 -18.35 -1.22
C GLN A 164 -3.56 -19.72 -0.55
#